data_AF-A0A183J8L8-F1
#
_entry.id   AF-A0A183J8L8-F1
#
_cell.length_a   1.000
_cell.length_b   1.000
_cell.length_c   1.000
_cell.angle_alpha   90.00
_cell.angle_beta   90.00
_cell.angle_gamma   90.00
#
_symmetry.space_group_name_H-M   'P 1'
#
loop_
_entity.id
_entity.type
_entity.pdbx_description
1 polymer ?
#
loop_
_entity_poly.entity_id
_entity_poly.type
_entity_poly.pdbx_seq_one_letter_code
_entity_poly.pdbx_strand_id
1 'polypeptide(L)'
;MICFWERLSAAPSIRLSCGHVFHYHCCQNSLKNKWYGPRISFNFMTCPLCRKTIDHQLLKSLLTPFTALQAEIQEKALMRLDYEGMRNCPEITDPHSRFYNDATAFAMEKYAYFQCYKCQKSYFGGTAECQAAQASSDYDPTELHGAEYLQYKCRYCCSIAVFFCFGTTHFCARCHDHYGELAEAQLSKLPQCPTGSMGQRLPSCPLKVVHPPSGIEFPLGCSLCTYTKDF
;
A
#
# COMPACT_ATOMS: atom_id res chain seq x y z
N MET A 1 -10.31 15.84 25.83
CA MET A 1 -10.11 14.57 26.56
C MET A 1 -9.36 13.59 25.67
N ILE A 2 -8.06 13.42 25.90
CA ILE A 2 -7.22 12.43 25.18
C ILE A 2 -6.62 11.44 26.19
N CYS A 3 -6.07 11.94 27.30
CA CYS A 3 -5.62 11.08 28.40
C CYS A 3 -6.75 10.58 29.30
N PHE A 4 -7.87 11.30 29.46
CA PHE A 4 -9.00 10.95 30.35
C PHE A 4 -8.68 10.82 31.86
N TRP A 5 -7.40 10.79 32.26
CA TRP A 5 -6.99 10.60 33.66
C TRP A 5 -6.56 11.89 34.37
N GLU A 6 -6.08 12.90 33.64
CA GLU A 6 -5.53 14.13 34.23
C GLU A 6 -6.35 15.37 33.87
N ARG A 7 -6.42 16.33 34.79
CA ARG A 7 -7.01 17.65 34.54
C ARG A 7 -6.12 18.46 33.59
N LEU A 8 -6.72 19.34 32.79
CA LEU A 8 -5.99 20.21 31.85
C LEU A 8 -4.94 21.11 32.54
N SER A 9 -5.15 21.44 33.82
CA SER A 9 -4.21 22.24 34.62
C SER A 9 -2.98 21.47 35.09
N ALA A 10 -2.98 20.14 35.02
CA ALA A 10 -1.89 19.30 35.54
C ALA A 10 -0.63 19.28 34.63
N ALA A 11 -0.77 19.70 33.36
CA ALA A 11 0.31 19.70 32.39
C ALA A 11 0.11 20.80 31.32
N PRO A 12 1.14 21.16 30.55
CA PRO A 12 1.03 22.14 29.48
C PRO A 12 -0.08 21.78 28.48
N SER A 13 -0.99 22.72 28.26
CA SER A 13 -2.16 22.57 27.41
C SER A 13 -2.13 23.56 26.26
N ILE A 14 -2.62 23.13 25.10
CA ILE A 14 -2.72 23.95 23.90
C ILE A 14 -4.18 24.06 23.48
N ARG A 15 -4.55 25.21 22.91
CA ARG A 15 -5.85 25.46 22.31
C ARG A 15 -5.74 25.27 20.81
N LEU A 16 -6.45 24.29 20.25
CA LEU A 16 -6.47 24.05 18.82
C LEU A 16 -7.24 25.15 18.09
N SER A 17 -7.06 25.24 16.76
CA SER A 17 -7.82 26.15 15.89
C SER A 17 -9.34 25.97 16.02
N CYS A 18 -9.82 24.76 16.29
CA CYS A 18 -11.23 24.46 16.53
C CYS A 18 -11.77 24.95 17.90
N GLY A 19 -10.93 25.57 18.74
CA GLY A 19 -11.29 26.12 20.04
C GLY A 19 -11.17 25.15 21.23
N HIS A 20 -11.04 23.86 20.97
CA HIS A 20 -10.90 22.84 22.03
C HIS A 20 -9.48 22.81 22.60
N VAL A 21 -9.37 22.52 23.91
CA VAL A 21 -8.12 22.52 24.68
C VAL A 21 -7.74 21.09 25.07
N PHE A 22 -6.47 20.75 24.86
CA PHE A 22 -5.89 19.45 25.19
C PHE A 22 -4.47 19.61 25.71
N HIS A 23 -3.97 18.64 26.46
CA HIS A 23 -2.54 18.61 26.81
C HIS A 23 -1.68 18.50 25.56
N TYR A 24 -0.58 19.25 25.51
CA TYR A 24 0.34 19.24 24.38
C TYR A 24 0.90 17.83 24.12
N HIS A 25 1.38 17.16 25.18
CA HIS A 25 1.96 15.82 25.08
C HIS A 25 0.94 14.77 24.59
N CYS A 26 -0.33 14.91 24.97
CA CYS A 26 -1.41 14.04 24.51
C CYS A 26 -1.62 14.14 23.01
N CYS A 27 -1.65 15.37 22.47
CA CYS A 27 -1.73 15.59 21.03
C CYS A 27 -0.51 15.01 20.31
N GLN A 28 0.70 15.23 20.84
CA GLN A 28 1.92 14.66 20.25
C GLN A 28 1.90 13.13 20.21
N ASN A 29 1.51 12.48 21.31
CA ASN A 29 1.45 11.01 21.36
C ASN A 29 0.40 10.45 20.40
N SER A 30 -0.77 11.09 20.30
CA SER A 30 -1.79 10.72 19.30
C SER A 30 -1.25 10.78 17.87
N LEU A 31 -0.48 11.82 17.53
CA LEU A 31 0.14 11.95 16.21
C LEU A 31 1.27 10.93 15.98
N LYS A 32 2.07 10.63 17.00
CA LYS A 32 3.16 9.63 16.91
C LYS A 32 2.64 8.21 16.76
N ASN A 33 1.52 7.88 17.42
CA ASN A 33 0.90 6.56 17.38
C ASN A 33 0.11 6.30 16.10
N LYS A 34 -0.13 7.33 15.27
CA LYS A 34 -0.80 7.22 13.96
C LYS A 34 -2.18 6.57 14.05
N TRP A 35 -2.49 5.66 13.13
CA TRP A 35 -3.73 4.90 13.05
C TRP A 35 -3.62 3.56 13.75
N TYR A 36 -4.77 3.05 14.18
CA TYR A 36 -4.90 1.70 14.71
C TYR A 36 -5.14 0.70 13.58
N GLY A 37 -4.45 -0.45 13.65
CA GLY A 37 -4.55 -1.51 12.65
C GLY A 37 -3.72 -1.23 11.38
N PRO A 38 -3.80 -2.15 10.41
CA PRO A 38 -2.94 -2.12 9.22
C PRO A 38 -3.38 -1.08 8.18
N ARG A 39 -4.69 -0.82 8.10
CA ARG A 39 -5.28 0.16 7.16
C ARG A 39 -4.93 1.58 7.62
N ILE A 40 -4.35 2.34 6.71
CA ILE A 40 -4.10 3.77 6.91
C ILE A 40 -5.43 4.48 7.12
N SER A 41 -5.55 5.19 8.24
CA SER A 41 -6.66 6.10 8.50
C SER A 41 -6.14 7.42 9.07
N PHE A 42 -6.86 8.51 8.87
CA PHE A 42 -6.44 9.85 9.28
C PHE A 42 -7.20 10.39 10.50
N ASN A 43 -7.97 9.52 11.17
CA ASN A 43 -8.79 9.90 12.32
C ASN A 43 -7.97 10.46 13.49
N PHE A 44 -6.72 10.01 13.64
CA PHE A 44 -5.81 10.49 14.68
C PHE A 44 -5.37 11.96 14.51
N MET A 45 -5.58 12.53 13.31
CA MET A 45 -5.36 13.95 13.01
C MET A 45 -6.61 14.80 13.23
N THR A 46 -7.70 14.23 13.76
CA THR A 46 -8.96 14.95 14.00
C THR A 46 -9.17 15.22 15.49
N CYS A 47 -9.82 16.33 15.80
CA CYS A 47 -10.17 16.69 17.16
C CYS A 47 -11.14 15.64 17.74
N PRO A 48 -10.83 15.02 18.89
CA PRO A 48 -11.69 14.01 19.50
C PRO A 48 -13.11 14.49 19.84
N LEU A 49 -13.31 15.81 19.99
CA LEU A 49 -14.58 16.39 20.41
C LEU A 49 -15.46 16.83 19.24
N CYS A 50 -14.87 17.38 18.17
CA CYS A 50 -15.63 17.97 17.06
C CYS A 50 -15.24 17.45 15.67
N ARG A 51 -14.29 16.51 15.60
CA ARG A 51 -13.79 15.88 14.36
C ARG A 51 -13.14 16.82 13.34
N LYS A 52 -13.05 18.14 13.61
CA LYS A 52 -12.25 19.07 12.80
C LYS A 52 -10.76 18.71 12.85
N THR A 53 -10.05 18.89 11.75
CA THR A 53 -8.60 18.66 11.67
C THR A 53 -7.85 19.41 12.78
N ILE A 54 -6.93 18.72 13.44
CA ILE A 54 -6.04 19.30 14.44
C ILE A 54 -5.10 20.26 13.72
N ASP A 55 -5.09 21.51 14.15
CA ASP A 55 -4.14 22.51 13.68
C ASP A 55 -3.66 23.37 14.85
N HIS A 56 -2.34 23.50 14.95
CA HIS A 56 -1.63 24.28 15.94
C HIS A 56 -0.16 24.45 15.53
N GLN A 57 0.42 25.64 15.71
CA GLN A 57 1.79 25.96 15.31
C GLN A 57 2.84 24.97 15.87
N LEU A 58 2.71 24.58 17.14
CA LEU A 58 3.62 23.63 17.80
C LEU A 58 3.49 22.17 17.32
N LEU A 59 2.43 21.83 16.59
CA LEU A 59 2.20 20.48 16.04
C LEU A 59 2.46 20.42 14.54
N LYS A 60 2.69 21.58 13.88
CA LYS A 60 2.79 21.69 12.43
C LYS A 60 3.87 20.76 11.85
N SER A 61 5.05 20.71 12.47
CA SER A 61 6.15 19.84 12.04
C SER A 61 5.80 18.34 12.09
N LEU A 62 4.96 17.92 13.04
CA LEU A 62 4.47 16.55 13.13
C LEU A 62 3.34 16.27 12.13
N LEU A 63 2.51 17.28 11.84
CA LEU A 63 1.36 17.15 10.94
C LEU A 63 1.76 17.13 9.46
N THR A 64 2.78 17.91 9.06
CA THR A 64 3.24 18.03 7.68
C THR A 64 3.43 16.69 6.93
N PRO A 65 4.18 15.69 7.47
CA PRO A 65 4.35 14.42 6.77
C PRO A 65 3.02 13.66 6.60
N PHE A 66 2.11 13.73 7.57
CA PHE A 66 0.83 13.06 7.48
C PHE A 66 -0.14 13.77 6.53
N THR A 67 -0.12 15.09 6.45
CA THR A 67 -0.89 15.84 5.44
C THR A 67 -0.41 15.54 4.03
N ALA A 68 0.91 15.36 3.83
CA ALA A 68 1.46 14.95 2.54
C ALA A 68 1.03 13.52 2.17
N LEU A 69 1.10 12.58 3.13
CA LEU A 69 0.62 11.21 2.94
C LEU A 69 -0.89 11.17 2.63
N GLN A 70 -1.69 11.99 3.29
CA GLN A 70 -3.13 12.08 3.03
C GLN A 70 -3.41 12.56 1.60
N ALA A 71 -2.71 13.60 1.14
CA ALA A 71 -2.86 14.10 -0.22
C ALA A 71 -2.43 13.05 -1.27
N GLU A 72 -1.30 12.37 -1.04
CA GLU A 72 -0.81 11.29 -1.91
C GLU A 72 -1.84 10.16 -2.05
N ILE A 73 -2.43 9.72 -0.93
CA ILE A 73 -3.43 8.65 -0.94
C ILE A 73 -4.74 9.12 -1.59
N GLN A 74 -5.17 10.36 -1.34
CA GLN A 74 -6.36 10.93 -1.97
C GLN A 74 -6.22 10.98 -3.50
N GLU A 75 -5.07 11.41 -4.00
CA GLU A 75 -4.79 11.44 -5.45
C GLU A 75 -4.82 10.03 -6.05
N LYS A 76 -4.14 9.07 -5.42
CA LYS A 76 -4.16 7.66 -5.85
C LYS A 76 -5.57 7.06 -5.84
N ALA A 77 -6.36 7.38 -4.82
CA ALA A 77 -7.72 6.88 -4.66
C ALA A 77 -8.64 7.43 -5.75
N LEU A 78 -8.53 8.72 -6.05
CA LEU A 78 -9.27 9.37 -7.15
C LEU A 78 -8.88 8.80 -8.51
N MET A 79 -7.57 8.65 -8.77
CA MET A 79 -7.09 8.04 -10.02
C MET A 79 -7.66 6.63 -10.21
N ARG A 80 -7.75 5.85 -9.13
CA ARG A 80 -8.35 4.52 -9.17
C ARG A 80 -9.86 4.57 -9.43
N LEU A 81 -10.56 5.51 -8.79
CA LEU A 81 -11.99 5.74 -9.00
C LEU A 81 -12.29 6.08 -10.46
N ASP A 82 -11.46 6.92 -11.07
CA ASP A 82 -11.56 7.32 -12.48
C ASP A 82 -11.28 6.14 -13.41
N TYR A 83 -10.24 5.35 -13.13
CA TYR A 83 -9.91 4.15 -13.89
C TYR A 83 -11.04 3.10 -13.88
N GLU A 84 -11.72 2.96 -12.73
CA GLU A 84 -12.88 2.08 -12.60
C GLU A 84 -14.19 2.68 -13.16
N GLY A 85 -14.14 3.91 -13.68
CA GLY A 85 -15.30 4.58 -14.28
C GLY A 85 -16.41 4.95 -13.29
N MET A 86 -16.10 5.02 -12.00
CA MET A 86 -17.09 5.19 -10.93
C MET A 86 -17.30 6.63 -10.47
N ARG A 87 -16.77 7.61 -11.20
CA ARG A 87 -16.92 9.04 -10.84
C ARG A 87 -18.37 9.53 -10.83
N ASN A 88 -19.24 8.86 -11.59
CA ASN A 88 -20.66 9.19 -11.74
C ASN A 88 -21.58 8.20 -11.00
N CYS A 89 -21.09 7.48 -9.99
CA CYS A 89 -21.94 6.56 -9.25
C CYS A 89 -23.04 7.29 -8.46
N PRO A 90 -24.16 6.63 -8.14
CA PRO A 90 -25.25 7.23 -7.36
C PRO A 90 -24.77 7.84 -6.04
N GLU A 91 -23.76 7.25 -5.40
CA GLU A 91 -23.20 7.73 -4.15
C GLU A 91 -22.53 9.10 -4.25
N ILE A 92 -22.07 9.53 -5.43
CA ILE A 92 -21.45 10.85 -5.66
C ILE A 92 -22.47 11.83 -6.26
N THR A 93 -23.41 11.33 -7.06
CA THR A 93 -24.33 12.13 -7.87
C THR A 93 -25.67 12.42 -7.21
N ASP A 94 -26.13 11.57 -6.29
CA ASP A 94 -27.39 11.74 -5.57
C ASP A 94 -27.27 12.82 -4.46
N PRO A 95 -28.08 13.90 -4.48
CA PRO A 95 -28.13 14.92 -3.43
C PRO A 95 -28.41 14.38 -2.02
N HIS A 96 -29.04 13.21 -1.89
CA HIS A 96 -29.32 12.57 -0.61
C HIS A 96 -28.18 11.68 -0.11
N SER A 97 -27.14 11.45 -0.94
CA SER A 97 -26.00 10.65 -0.56
C SER A 97 -25.06 11.40 0.39
N ARG A 98 -24.41 10.65 1.29
CA ARG A 98 -23.36 11.15 2.18
C ARG A 98 -22.17 11.76 1.42
N PHE A 99 -21.90 11.29 0.20
CA PHE A 99 -20.75 11.73 -0.61
C PHE A 99 -21.16 12.60 -1.81
N TYR A 100 -22.33 13.24 -1.73
CA TYR A 100 -22.79 14.14 -2.80
C TYR A 100 -21.73 15.19 -3.15
N ASN A 101 -21.31 15.22 -4.42
CA ASN A 101 -20.21 16.05 -4.93
C ASN A 101 -18.86 15.89 -4.21
N ASP A 102 -18.63 14.79 -3.48
CA ASP A 102 -17.37 14.49 -2.79
C ASP A 102 -16.82 13.12 -3.18
N ALA A 103 -16.35 13.03 -4.43
CA ALA A 103 -15.69 11.85 -4.97
C ALA A 103 -14.44 11.44 -4.17
N THR A 104 -13.77 12.38 -3.52
CA THR A 104 -12.55 12.13 -2.74
C THR A 104 -12.88 11.36 -1.47
N ALA A 105 -13.88 11.83 -0.71
CA ALA A 105 -14.32 11.14 0.49
C ALA A 105 -14.88 9.74 0.17
N PHE A 106 -15.63 9.61 -0.93
CA PHE A 106 -16.10 8.31 -1.41
C PHE A 106 -14.94 7.36 -1.73
N ALA A 107 -13.95 7.81 -2.51
CA ALA A 107 -12.80 6.99 -2.89
C ALA A 107 -11.96 6.57 -1.67
N MET A 108 -11.76 7.48 -0.71
CA MET A 108 -11.03 7.21 0.54
C MET A 108 -11.75 6.20 1.45
N GLU A 109 -13.08 6.16 1.40
CA GLU A 109 -13.88 5.18 2.15
C GLU A 109 -13.88 3.82 1.44
N LYS A 110 -14.07 3.82 0.11
CA LYS A 110 -14.15 2.63 -0.74
C LYS A 110 -12.84 1.87 -0.84
N TYR A 111 -11.71 2.56 -0.97
CA TYR A 111 -10.40 1.94 -1.16
C TYR A 111 -9.60 1.88 0.13
N ALA A 112 -8.92 0.76 0.34
CA ALA A 112 -8.06 0.56 1.49
C ALA A 112 -6.59 0.76 1.08
N TYR A 113 -5.85 1.54 1.87
CA TYR A 113 -4.42 1.76 1.69
C TYR A 113 -3.65 1.34 2.93
N PHE A 114 -2.41 0.91 2.71
CA PHE A 114 -1.53 0.33 3.72
C PHE A 114 -0.14 0.93 3.64
N GLN A 115 0.57 0.96 4.76
CA GLN A 115 1.95 1.44 4.81
C GLN A 115 2.90 0.24 4.76
N CYS A 116 3.80 0.23 3.77
CA CYS A 116 4.86 -0.76 3.71
C CYS A 116 5.79 -0.65 4.92
N TYR A 117 6.04 -1.75 5.62
CA TYR A 117 7.00 -1.77 6.74
C TYR A 117 8.45 -1.45 6.31
N LYS A 118 8.87 -1.93 5.13
CA LYS A 118 10.25 -1.76 4.65
C LYS A 118 10.54 -0.35 4.09
N CYS A 119 9.71 0.14 3.16
CA CYS A 119 9.97 1.40 2.47
C CYS A 119 9.09 2.56 2.94
N GLN A 120 8.16 2.32 3.88
CA GLN A 120 7.23 3.31 4.43
C GLN A 120 6.27 3.96 3.42
N LYS A 121 6.27 3.51 2.14
CA LYS A 121 5.36 3.99 1.09
C LYS A 121 3.96 3.41 1.24
N SER A 122 2.97 4.18 0.79
CA SER A 122 1.57 3.76 0.72
C SER A 122 1.31 2.86 -0.50
N TYR A 123 0.55 1.79 -0.31
CA TYR A 123 0.10 0.89 -1.37
C TYR A 123 -1.39 0.57 -1.26
N PHE A 124 -2.02 0.23 -2.39
CA PHE A 124 -3.44 -0.12 -2.46
C PHE A 124 -3.65 -1.56 -1.98
N GLY A 125 -4.66 -1.81 -1.15
CA GLY A 125 -4.95 -3.14 -0.60
C GLY A 125 -6.26 -3.75 -1.07
N GLY A 126 -6.90 -3.18 -2.09
CA GLY A 126 -8.24 -3.56 -2.51
C GLY A 126 -9.34 -2.63 -1.97
N THR A 127 -10.59 -3.04 -2.17
CA THR A 127 -11.74 -2.35 -1.59
C THR A 127 -11.87 -2.67 -0.11
N ALA A 128 -12.36 -1.71 0.67
CA ALA A 128 -12.57 -1.85 2.11
C ALA A 128 -13.51 -3.00 2.48
N GLU A 129 -14.49 -3.29 1.61
CA GLU A 129 -15.47 -4.37 1.77
C GLU A 129 -14.83 -5.76 1.68
N CYS A 130 -13.92 -5.98 0.73
CA CYS A 130 -13.22 -7.26 0.57
C CYS A 130 -12.31 -7.58 1.77
N GLN A 131 -11.82 -6.55 2.47
CA GLN A 131 -10.93 -6.71 3.61
C GLN A 131 -11.63 -6.93 4.94
N ALA A 132 -12.86 -6.43 5.11
CA ALA A 132 -13.66 -6.69 6.31
C ALA A 132 -13.88 -8.20 6.54
N ALA A 133 -13.86 -9.00 5.46
CA ALA A 133 -13.92 -10.45 5.50
C ALA A 133 -12.62 -11.16 5.88
N GLN A 134 -11.46 -10.47 5.85
CA GLN A 134 -10.13 -11.01 6.13
C GLN A 134 -9.50 -10.47 7.43
N ALA A 135 -10.26 -9.75 8.24
CA ALA A 135 -9.81 -9.26 9.56
C ALA A 135 -9.73 -10.41 10.58
N SER A 136 -8.83 -11.37 10.38
CA SER A 136 -8.36 -12.25 11.45
C SER A 136 -7.40 -11.46 12.35
N SER A 137 -7.50 -11.71 13.65
CA SER A 137 -6.96 -10.90 14.74
C SER A 137 -5.45 -10.96 14.97
N ASP A 138 -4.66 -11.52 14.04
CA ASP A 138 -3.20 -11.62 14.14
C ASP A 138 -2.53 -10.96 12.92
N TYR A 139 -2.55 -9.62 12.88
CA TYR A 139 -1.79 -8.85 11.90
C TYR A 139 -0.32 -8.78 12.34
N ASP A 140 0.56 -9.50 11.63
CA ASP A 140 2.00 -9.32 11.76
C ASP A 140 2.46 -8.17 10.84
N PRO A 141 2.98 -7.05 11.40
CA PRO A 141 3.48 -5.91 10.61
C PRO A 141 4.65 -6.27 9.68
N THR A 142 5.27 -7.44 9.86
CA THR A 142 6.38 -7.93 9.04
C THR A 142 5.93 -8.72 7.81
N GLU A 143 4.65 -9.10 7.71
CA GLU A 143 4.12 -9.76 6.52
C GLU A 143 4.08 -8.79 5.33
N LEU A 144 4.85 -9.17 4.30
CA LEU A 144 5.27 -8.28 3.23
C LEU A 144 4.20 -8.12 2.14
N HIS A 145 3.55 -6.96 2.09
CA HIS A 145 2.65 -6.49 1.02
C HIS A 145 1.45 -7.43 0.72
N GLY A 146 0.34 -6.84 0.27
CA GLY A 146 -0.66 -7.64 -0.45
C GLY A 146 0.00 -8.28 -1.69
N ALA A 147 -0.48 -9.45 -2.11
CA ALA A 147 0.05 -10.21 -3.24
C ALA A 147 0.14 -9.39 -4.55
N GLU A 148 -0.63 -8.30 -4.67
CA GLU A 148 -0.67 -7.40 -5.84
C GLU A 148 0.65 -6.68 -6.16
N TYR A 149 1.55 -6.49 -5.18
CA TYR A 149 2.84 -5.82 -5.39
C TYR A 149 4.04 -6.77 -5.32
N LEU A 150 3.78 -8.06 -5.14
CA LEU A 150 4.80 -9.10 -5.13
C LEU A 150 5.20 -9.40 -6.57
N GLN A 151 6.39 -8.94 -6.97
CA GLN A 151 6.95 -9.34 -8.26
C GLN A 151 7.44 -10.77 -8.16
N TYR A 152 7.14 -11.55 -9.20
CA TYR A 152 7.72 -12.87 -9.38
C TYR A 152 8.74 -12.86 -10.50
N LYS A 153 9.74 -13.71 -10.36
CA LYS A 153 10.63 -14.09 -11.46
C LYS A 153 9.86 -15.01 -12.40
N CYS A 154 10.04 -14.84 -13.71
CA CYS A 154 9.63 -15.82 -14.70
C CYS A 154 10.25 -17.18 -14.39
N ARG A 155 9.44 -18.24 -14.30
CA ARG A 155 9.92 -19.58 -13.96
C ARG A 155 11.06 -20.05 -14.87
N TYR A 156 11.00 -19.67 -16.15
CA TYR A 156 11.89 -20.17 -17.20
C TYR A 156 13.09 -19.26 -17.51
N CYS A 157 13.13 -18.03 -17.00
CA CYS A 157 14.26 -17.13 -17.25
C CYS A 157 14.50 -16.09 -16.15
N CYS A 158 15.60 -15.34 -16.26
CA CYS A 158 15.91 -14.22 -15.40
C CYS A 158 15.19 -12.96 -15.90
N SER A 159 13.85 -12.94 -15.85
CA SER A 159 13.06 -11.74 -16.16
C SER A 159 11.89 -11.62 -15.21
N ILE A 160 11.37 -10.41 -15.03
CA ILE A 160 10.17 -10.18 -14.22
C ILE A 160 8.97 -10.81 -14.95
N ALA A 161 8.14 -11.51 -14.20
CA ALA A 161 6.91 -12.08 -14.71
C ALA A 161 5.84 -11.03 -14.87
N VAL A 162 5.06 -11.16 -15.94
CA VAL A 162 3.91 -10.30 -16.25
C VAL A 162 2.62 -11.11 -16.42
N PHE A 163 2.73 -12.44 -16.59
CA PHE A 163 1.60 -13.36 -16.63
C PHE A 163 1.69 -14.39 -15.50
N PHE A 164 0.54 -14.78 -14.97
CA PHE A 164 0.39 -15.92 -14.07
C PHE A 164 -0.65 -16.86 -14.66
N CYS A 165 -0.22 -18.05 -15.06
CA CYS A 165 -1.06 -19.01 -15.78
C CYS A 165 -1.12 -20.33 -15.02
N PHE A 166 -2.20 -21.07 -15.26
CA PHE A 166 -2.44 -22.41 -14.71
C PHE A 166 -2.50 -22.46 -13.17
N GLY A 167 -2.66 -21.31 -12.52
CA GLY A 167 -2.71 -21.20 -11.06
C GLY A 167 -1.40 -21.51 -10.34
N THR A 168 -0.30 -21.73 -11.06
CA THR A 168 0.97 -22.18 -10.45
C THR A 168 2.23 -21.55 -11.04
N THR A 169 2.16 -20.91 -12.22
CA THR A 169 3.37 -20.62 -12.99
C THR A 169 3.41 -19.18 -13.47
N HIS A 170 4.51 -18.48 -13.17
CA HIS A 170 4.76 -17.12 -13.58
C HIS A 170 5.63 -17.04 -14.85
N PHE A 171 5.22 -16.19 -15.81
CA PHE A 171 5.88 -16.03 -17.11
C PHE A 171 6.20 -14.57 -17.43
N CYS A 172 7.36 -14.32 -18.04
CA CYS A 172 7.56 -13.09 -18.83
C CYS A 172 6.86 -13.23 -20.18
N ALA A 173 6.63 -12.11 -20.88
CA ALA A 173 5.85 -12.11 -22.12
C ALA A 173 6.37 -13.11 -23.18
N ARG A 174 7.68 -13.10 -23.46
CA ARG A 174 8.25 -14.00 -24.47
C ARG A 174 8.16 -15.48 -24.10
N CYS A 175 8.33 -15.82 -22.82
CA CYS A 175 8.19 -17.20 -22.36
C CYS A 175 6.74 -17.65 -22.31
N HIS A 176 5.80 -16.73 -22.08
CA HIS A 176 4.38 -17.01 -22.16
C HIS A 176 3.97 -17.37 -23.60
N ASP A 177 4.39 -16.56 -24.59
CA ASP A 177 3.99 -16.73 -26.00
C ASP A 177 4.52 -18.04 -26.62
N HIS A 178 5.60 -18.60 -26.09
CA HIS A 178 6.22 -19.84 -26.55
C HIS A 178 6.14 -20.95 -25.49
N TYR A 179 5.10 -20.92 -24.64
CA TYR A 179 4.95 -21.88 -23.56
C TYR A 179 4.94 -23.34 -24.04
N GLY A 180 4.39 -23.63 -25.23
CA GLY A 180 4.37 -24.99 -25.79
C GLY A 180 5.77 -25.63 -25.85
N GLU A 181 6.76 -24.88 -26.33
CA GLU A 181 8.16 -25.33 -26.41
C GLU A 181 8.80 -25.50 -25.03
N LEU A 182 8.38 -24.68 -24.05
CA LEU A 182 8.88 -24.73 -22.68
C LEU A 182 8.22 -25.81 -21.83
N ALA A 183 6.98 -26.20 -22.15
CA ALA A 183 6.24 -27.25 -21.47
C ALA A 183 6.81 -28.64 -21.80
N GLU A 184 7.33 -28.82 -23.02
CA GLU A 184 8.00 -30.05 -23.47
C GLU A 184 9.44 -30.17 -22.96
N ALA A 185 10.05 -29.05 -22.54
CA ALA A 185 11.40 -29.04 -22.01
C ALA A 185 11.45 -29.71 -20.63
N GLN A 186 12.32 -30.72 -20.47
CA GLN A 186 12.62 -31.30 -19.16
C GLN A 186 13.20 -30.24 -18.24
N LEU A 187 12.65 -30.11 -17.01
CA LEU A 187 13.10 -29.15 -15.99
C LEU A 187 14.63 -29.18 -15.76
N SER A 188 15.24 -30.37 -15.81
CA SER A 188 16.69 -30.57 -15.65
C SER A 188 17.53 -30.01 -16.80
N LYS A 189 16.94 -29.77 -17.97
CA LYS A 189 17.60 -29.23 -19.16
C LYS A 189 17.35 -27.73 -19.36
N LEU A 190 16.61 -27.10 -18.46
CA LEU A 190 16.37 -25.67 -18.55
C LEU A 190 17.70 -24.90 -18.40
N PRO A 191 17.90 -23.84 -19.20
CA PRO A 191 19.07 -23.01 -19.12
C PRO A 191 19.10 -22.29 -17.77
N GLN A 192 20.26 -22.32 -17.15
CA GLN A 192 20.46 -21.76 -15.82
C GLN A 192 20.89 -20.30 -15.89
N CYS A 193 20.75 -19.59 -14.77
CA CYS A 193 21.21 -18.22 -14.62
C CYS A 193 22.68 -18.07 -15.07
N PRO A 194 23.07 -16.97 -15.73
CA PRO A 194 22.23 -15.90 -16.28
C PRO A 194 21.56 -16.30 -17.61
N THR A 195 20.23 -16.28 -17.65
CA THR A 195 19.46 -16.63 -18.86
C THR A 195 18.33 -15.63 -19.13
N GLY A 196 18.19 -15.21 -20.39
CA GLY A 196 17.10 -14.39 -20.89
C GLY A 196 15.90 -15.25 -21.33
N SER A 197 14.88 -14.59 -21.87
CA SER A 197 13.72 -15.28 -22.44
C SER A 197 14.13 -16.36 -23.44
N MET A 198 13.38 -17.46 -23.47
CA MET A 198 13.62 -18.59 -24.40
C MET A 198 15.00 -19.22 -24.28
N GLY A 199 15.63 -19.11 -23.11
CA GLY A 199 16.88 -19.79 -22.85
C GLY A 199 18.13 -19.14 -23.41
N GLN A 200 18.01 -17.90 -23.89
CA GLN A 200 19.16 -17.12 -24.34
C GLN A 200 20.19 -16.98 -23.20
N ARG A 201 21.45 -17.35 -23.44
CA ARG A 201 22.52 -17.13 -22.44
C ARG A 201 22.86 -15.64 -22.38
N LEU A 202 22.93 -15.08 -21.18
CA LEU A 202 23.27 -13.68 -20.94
C LEU A 202 24.66 -13.55 -20.29
N PRO A 203 25.35 -12.39 -20.42
CA PRO A 203 26.64 -12.17 -19.76
C PRO A 203 26.52 -11.99 -18.24
N SER A 204 25.40 -11.42 -17.75
CA SER A 204 25.13 -11.23 -16.33
C SER A 204 23.64 -11.35 -16.03
N CYS A 205 23.27 -11.63 -14.76
CA CYS A 205 21.87 -11.78 -14.37
C CYS A 205 21.19 -10.40 -14.36
N PRO A 206 20.20 -10.15 -15.23
CA PRO A 206 19.54 -8.84 -15.31
C PRO A 206 18.70 -8.53 -14.06
N LEU A 207 18.30 -9.55 -13.29
CA LEU A 207 17.55 -9.37 -12.05
C LEU A 207 18.43 -8.90 -10.88
N LYS A 208 19.76 -9.00 -11.00
CA LYS A 208 20.74 -8.59 -9.97
C LYS A 208 20.44 -9.08 -8.54
N VAL A 209 19.77 -10.22 -8.43
CA VAL A 209 19.47 -10.90 -7.16
C VAL A 209 19.86 -12.36 -7.24
N VAL A 210 20.19 -12.94 -6.09
CA VAL A 210 20.37 -14.39 -5.94
C VAL A 210 18.99 -15.03 -5.95
N HIS A 211 18.78 -16.01 -6.84
CA HIS A 211 17.51 -16.68 -7.03
C HIS A 211 17.73 -18.17 -7.36
N PRO A 212 16.74 -19.04 -7.15
CA PRO A 212 16.87 -20.47 -7.43
C PRO A 212 17.04 -20.76 -8.93
N PRO A 213 17.43 -22.01 -9.28
CA PRO A 213 17.48 -22.51 -10.65
C PRO A 213 16.22 -22.23 -11.47
N SER A 214 16.37 -22.14 -12.80
CA SER A 214 15.23 -22.07 -13.72
C SER A 214 14.36 -23.31 -13.56
N GLY A 215 13.03 -23.13 -13.56
CA GLY A 215 12.05 -24.17 -13.24
C GLY A 215 11.43 -24.06 -11.85
N ILE A 216 11.93 -23.17 -11.00
CA ILE A 216 11.42 -22.94 -9.64
C ILE A 216 10.81 -21.53 -9.55
N GLU A 217 9.60 -21.45 -9.00
CA GLU A 217 8.91 -20.19 -8.71
C GLU A 217 9.70 -19.39 -7.67
N PHE A 218 9.83 -18.08 -7.88
CA PHE A 218 10.61 -17.24 -6.98
C PHE A 218 10.01 -15.83 -6.86
N PRO A 219 9.52 -15.45 -5.66
CA PRO A 219 9.13 -14.06 -5.41
C PRO A 219 10.39 -13.19 -5.34
N LEU A 220 10.46 -12.18 -6.21
CA LEU A 220 11.52 -11.17 -6.24
C LEU A 220 11.34 -10.12 -5.13
N GLY A 221 10.19 -10.11 -4.48
CA GLY A 221 9.81 -9.14 -3.48
C GLY A 221 9.00 -8.00 -4.06
N CYS A 222 8.92 -6.90 -3.31
CA CYS A 222 8.02 -5.81 -3.65
C CYS A 222 8.56 -4.96 -4.81
N SER A 223 7.72 -4.75 -5.82
CA SER A 223 7.97 -3.80 -6.91
C SER A 223 8.35 -2.41 -6.41
N LEU A 224 7.71 -1.94 -5.33
CA LEU A 224 7.95 -0.60 -4.78
C LEU A 224 9.25 -0.49 -3.98
N CYS A 225 9.79 -1.62 -3.51
CA CYS A 225 11.04 -1.67 -2.74
C CYS A 225 12.28 -1.90 -3.61
N THR A 226 12.13 -2.53 -4.77
CA THR A 226 13.24 -2.76 -5.72
C THR A 226 13.67 -1.46 -6.40
N TYR A 227 12.74 -0.53 -6.66
CA TYR A 227 13.06 0.81 -7.19
C TYR A 227 13.70 1.78 -6.17
N THR A 228 13.76 1.45 -4.88
CA THR A 228 14.32 2.34 -3.84
C THR A 228 15.78 2.05 -3.48
N LYS A 229 16.47 1.17 -4.21
CA LYS A 229 17.89 0.88 -3.95
C LYS A 229 18.89 1.84 -4.61
N ASP A 230 18.44 2.82 -5.38
CA ASP A 230 19.30 3.85 -5.96
C ASP A 230 18.93 5.24 -5.40
N PHE A 231 19.40 5.53 -4.18
CA PHE A 231 19.77 6.86 -3.69
C PHE A 231 20.86 6.71 -2.63
#